data_AF-A0A7V7B3L4-F1
#
_entry.id   AF-A0A7V7B3L4-F1
#
_cell.length_a   1.000
_cell.length_b   1.000
_cell.length_c   1.000
_cell.angle_alpha   90.00
_cell.angle_beta   90.00
_cell.angle_gamma   90.00
#
_symmetry.space_group_name_H-M   'P 1'
#
loop_
_entity.id
_entity.type
_entity.pdbx_description
1 polymer ?
#
loop_
_entity_poly.entity_id
_entity_poly.type
_entity_poly.pdbx_seq_one_letter_code
_entity_poly.pdbx_strand_id
1 'polypeptide(L)'
;MAHLIKLEDYISRYQFDIYRYPNQFTRLKKERWDYFKAEWQRIKEEPTFSKLLFDKDDEEEEVVEETNIVKRTIAKVKDWYKFKHDPMFFSDEEPKDNRFEHIQSIEQLKQMFLDEMFDSQIRWASSSLLEQSHVSPHYRHDRWLRFLVQKLPDNYLVMHEPIFFIKQAPVDMGTIIISPTEIYCIALIEGKEASVDPKPISSR
;
A
#
# COMPACT_ATOMS: atom_id res chain seq x y z
N MET A 1 -12.26 -1.41 -4.53
CA MET A 1 -11.23 -1.03 -3.56
C MET A 1 -11.63 0.34 -3.00
N ALA A 2 -12.04 0.37 -1.74
CA ALA A 2 -12.40 1.56 -1.00
C ALA A 2 -11.20 2.50 -0.83
N HIS A 3 -11.45 3.73 -0.37
CA HIS A 3 -10.41 4.70 -0.08
C HIS A 3 -10.12 4.76 1.43
N LEU A 4 -8.93 4.33 1.85
CA LEU A 4 -8.42 4.58 3.19
C LEU A 4 -8.03 6.07 3.30
N ILE A 5 -8.76 6.79 4.14
CA ILE A 5 -8.61 8.25 4.29
C ILE A 5 -7.99 8.66 5.63
N LYS A 6 -7.96 7.78 6.64
CA LYS A 6 -7.36 8.06 7.95
C LYS A 6 -6.90 6.75 8.59
N LEU A 7 -5.77 6.83 9.28
CA LEU A 7 -5.15 5.73 10.02
C LEU A 7 -4.64 6.31 11.35
N GLU A 8 -5.09 5.78 12.49
CA GLU A 8 -4.70 6.22 13.84
C GLU A 8 -4.67 7.75 14.03
N ASP A 9 -3.63 8.28 14.68
CA ASP A 9 -3.31 9.69 14.82
C ASP A 9 -2.48 10.22 13.63
N TYR A 10 -2.04 9.36 12.70
CA TYR A 10 -1.20 9.77 11.58
C TYR A 10 -1.82 10.88 10.72
N ILE A 11 -0.94 11.72 10.18
CA ILE A 11 -1.35 12.81 9.30
C ILE A 11 -1.69 12.22 7.94
N SER A 12 -2.90 12.49 7.47
CA SER A 12 -3.39 11.98 6.19
C SER A 12 -3.46 13.10 5.16
N ARG A 13 -3.15 12.79 3.89
CA ARG A 13 -3.32 13.73 2.77
C ARG A 13 -4.76 14.25 2.69
N TYR A 14 -5.72 13.39 3.00
CA TYR A 14 -7.15 13.69 2.95
C TYR A 14 -7.60 14.70 4.03
N GLN A 15 -6.79 14.94 5.08
CA GLN A 15 -7.07 16.02 6.05
C GLN A 15 -6.89 17.41 5.44
N PHE A 16 -6.01 17.55 4.43
CA PHE A 16 -5.78 18.82 3.76
C PHE A 16 -6.86 19.13 2.72
N ASP A 17 -7.23 18.14 1.91
CA ASP A 17 -8.26 18.31 0.88
C ASP A 17 -8.95 17.00 0.52
N ILE A 18 -10.12 16.78 1.12
CA ILE A 18 -10.91 15.57 0.92
C ILE A 18 -11.49 15.43 -0.50
N TYR A 19 -11.55 16.50 -1.31
CA TYR A 19 -12.10 16.45 -2.67
C TYR A 19 -11.01 16.23 -3.72
N ARG A 20 -9.79 16.72 -3.48
CA ARG A 20 -8.67 16.62 -4.42
C ARG A 20 -8.04 15.23 -4.46
N TYR A 21 -7.75 14.66 -3.29
CA TYR A 21 -6.97 13.41 -3.23
C TYR A 21 -7.73 12.17 -3.76
N PRO A 22 -9.04 11.98 -3.55
CA PRO A 22 -9.74 10.83 -4.14
C PRO A 22 -9.63 10.79 -5.68
N ASN A 23 -9.70 11.95 -6.34
CA ASN A 23 -9.55 12.07 -7.78
C ASN A 23 -8.13 11.72 -8.24
N GLN A 24 -7.11 12.21 -7.53
CA GLN A 24 -5.72 11.87 -7.82
C GLN A 24 -5.44 10.38 -7.62
N PHE A 25 -5.99 9.78 -6.56
CA PHE A 25 -5.83 8.36 -6.29
C PHE A 25 -6.51 7.50 -7.38
N THR A 26 -7.67 7.94 -7.87
CA THR A 26 -8.35 7.30 -9.00
C THR A 26 -7.51 7.34 -10.27
N ARG A 27 -6.86 8.48 -10.54
CA ARG A 27 -5.94 8.61 -11.67
C ARG A 27 -4.71 7.71 -11.52
N LEU A 28 -4.09 7.71 -10.34
CA LEU A 28 -2.95 6.83 -10.01
C LEU A 28 -3.29 5.35 -10.21
N LYS A 29 -4.47 4.89 -9.73
CA LYS A 29 -4.95 3.52 -9.94
C LYS A 29 -4.99 3.15 -11.43
N LYS A 30 -5.54 4.05 -12.26
CA LYS A 30 -5.67 3.82 -13.70
C LYS A 30 -4.30 3.74 -14.37
N GLU A 31 -3.44 4.74 -14.14
CA GLU A 31 -2.08 4.79 -14.69
C GLU A 31 -1.26 3.55 -14.31
N ARG A 32 -1.33 3.14 -13.03
CA ARG A 32 -0.64 1.94 -12.53
C ARG A 32 -1.18 0.65 -13.11
N TRP A 33 -2.49 0.54 -13.27
CA TRP A 33 -3.09 -0.64 -13.89
C TRP A 33 -2.71 -0.77 -15.37
N ASP A 34 -2.67 0.36 -16.09
CA ASP A 34 -2.23 0.40 -17.48
C ASP A 34 -0.74 -0.01 -17.61
N TYR A 35 0.12 0.49 -16.72
CA TYR A 35 1.52 0.05 -16.62
C TYR A 35 1.65 -1.46 -16.34
N PHE A 36 0.94 -1.99 -15.34
CA PHE A 36 0.97 -3.41 -14.99
C PHE A 36 0.58 -4.31 -16.17
N LYS A 37 -0.45 -3.92 -16.94
CA LYS A 37 -0.88 -4.67 -18.13
C LYS A 37 0.17 -4.62 -19.25
N ALA A 38 0.74 -3.45 -19.51
CA ALA A 38 1.75 -3.28 -20.55
C ALA A 38 3.01 -4.12 -20.26
N GLU A 39 3.50 -4.08 -19.02
CA GLU A 39 4.67 -4.85 -18.60
C GLU A 39 4.41 -6.36 -18.68
N TRP A 40 3.25 -6.81 -18.21
CA TRP A 40 2.86 -8.22 -18.28
C TRP A 40 2.70 -8.74 -19.72
N GLN A 41 2.21 -7.90 -20.63
CA GLN A 41 2.15 -8.22 -22.06
C GLN A 41 3.54 -8.32 -22.68
N ARG A 42 4.43 -7.37 -22.38
CA ARG A 42 5.82 -7.38 -22.86
C ARG A 42 6.55 -8.67 -22.49
N ILE A 43 6.46 -9.10 -21.23
CA ILE A 43 7.12 -10.32 -20.75
C ILE A 43 6.55 -11.59 -21.42
N LYS A 44 5.24 -11.60 -21.72
CA LYS A 44 4.58 -12.70 -22.45
C LYS A 44 4.97 -12.77 -23.92
N GLU A 45 5.30 -11.63 -24.52
CA GLU A 45 5.72 -11.52 -25.92
C GLU A 45 7.24 -11.73 -26.10
N GLU A 46 8.04 -11.46 -25.06
CA GLU A 46 9.50 -11.70 -25.02
C GLU A 46 9.96 -12.90 -24.13
N PRO A 47 9.31 -14.08 -24.12
CA PRO A 47 9.74 -15.20 -23.28
C PRO A 47 11.06 -15.83 -23.76
N THR A 48 11.56 -15.43 -24.93
CA THR A 48 12.71 -16.05 -25.61
C THR A 48 14.06 -15.47 -25.17
N PHE A 49 14.14 -14.22 -24.71
CA PHE A 49 15.43 -13.56 -24.47
C PHE A 49 15.98 -13.72 -23.05
N SER A 50 15.11 -13.85 -22.04
CA SER A 50 15.54 -14.04 -20.64
C SER A 50 16.08 -15.44 -20.38
N LYS A 51 15.56 -16.48 -21.05
CA LYS A 51 15.99 -17.87 -20.83
C LYS A 51 17.40 -18.18 -21.38
N LEU A 52 17.91 -17.39 -22.32
CA LEU A 52 19.23 -17.59 -22.93
C LEU A 52 20.39 -16.98 -22.10
N LEU A 53 20.10 -16.15 -21.10
CA LEU A 53 21.12 -15.48 -20.28
C LEU A 53 21.45 -16.23 -18.98
N PHE A 54 20.73 -17.30 -18.65
CA PHE A 54 20.93 -18.06 -17.40
C PHE A 54 21.50 -19.48 -17.60
N ASP A 55 21.84 -19.87 -18.84
CA ASP A 55 22.37 -21.22 -19.16
C ASP A 55 23.86 -21.21 -19.55
N LYS A 56 24.56 -20.12 -19.25
CA LYS A 56 26.03 -20.06 -19.27
C LYS A 56 26.47 -19.38 -17.99
N ASP A 57 26.85 -20.18 -17.00
CA ASP A 57 27.90 -19.89 -16.03
C ASP A 57 28.06 -21.13 -15.13
N ASP A 58 28.58 -22.21 -15.72
CA ASP A 58 29.29 -23.28 -15.02
C ASP A 58 30.56 -23.54 -15.84
N GLU A 59 31.54 -22.66 -15.72
CA GLU A 59 32.96 -22.95 -15.94
C GLU A 59 33.80 -21.82 -15.30
N GLU A 60 34.71 -22.24 -14.41
CA GLU A 60 35.47 -21.45 -13.44
C GLU A 60 36.45 -20.46 -14.09
N GLU A 61 36.67 -19.28 -13.48
CA GLU A 61 38.02 -18.73 -13.27
C GLU A 61 38.08 -17.58 -12.23
N GLU A 62 39.28 -17.41 -11.67
CA GLU A 62 39.71 -16.92 -10.36
C GLU A 62 39.49 -15.44 -9.96
N VAL A 63 39.19 -15.26 -8.65
CA VAL A 63 39.76 -14.33 -7.64
C VAL A 63 40.08 -12.86 -8.05
N VAL A 64 39.35 -11.89 -7.47
CA VAL A 64 39.93 -10.77 -6.70
C VAL A 64 38.95 -10.32 -5.60
N GLU A 65 39.45 -10.34 -4.36
CA GLU A 65 38.84 -9.75 -3.17
C GLU A 65 38.65 -8.23 -3.33
N GLU A 66 37.42 -7.72 -3.25
CA GLU A 66 37.13 -6.37 -2.72
C GLU A 66 35.63 -6.18 -2.51
N THR A 67 35.05 -6.94 -1.57
CA THR A 67 33.72 -6.64 -1.04
C THR A 67 33.82 -6.44 0.47
N ASN A 68 33.46 -5.25 0.97
CA ASN A 68 32.74 -5.11 2.25
C ASN A 68 32.36 -3.67 2.66
N ILE A 69 32.75 -2.62 1.93
CA ILE A 69 32.45 -1.22 2.36
C ILE A 69 31.18 -0.65 1.69
N VAL A 70 30.85 -1.09 0.47
CA VAL A 70 29.77 -0.49 -0.35
C VAL A 70 28.37 -1.02 0.00
N LYS A 71 28.26 -2.21 0.61
CA LYS A 71 26.96 -2.81 0.99
C LYS A 71 26.30 -2.14 2.20
N ARG A 72 27.06 -1.41 3.05
CA ARG A 72 26.52 -0.76 4.27
C ARG A 72 26.11 0.70 4.08
N THR A 73 26.56 1.38 3.02
CA THR A 73 26.23 2.79 2.76
C THR A 73 25.08 2.96 1.75
N ILE A 74 24.82 1.98 0.88
CA ILE A 74 23.70 2.03 -0.09
C ILE A 74 22.33 1.86 0.60
N ALA A 75 22.27 1.19 1.75
CA ALA A 75 21.03 1.04 2.52
C ALA A 75 20.50 2.38 3.08
N LYS A 76 21.38 3.36 3.35
CA LYS A 76 20.99 4.67 3.92
C LYS A 76 20.73 5.75 2.88
N VAL A 77 21.16 5.57 1.63
CA VAL A 77 20.94 6.53 0.53
C VAL A 77 19.69 6.19 -0.30
N LYS A 78 19.16 4.97 -0.16
CA LYS A 78 17.84 4.56 -0.70
C LYS A 78 16.68 5.33 -0.06
N ASP A 79 16.89 5.87 1.14
CA ASP A 79 15.90 6.66 1.88
C ASP A 79 15.88 8.14 1.47
N TRP A 80 16.99 8.67 0.91
CA TRP A 80 17.06 10.07 0.48
C TRP A 80 16.55 10.32 -0.95
N TYR A 81 16.71 9.34 -1.86
CA TYR A 81 16.20 9.46 -3.24
C TYR A 81 14.67 9.33 -3.35
N LYS A 82 13.99 8.84 -2.31
CA LYS A 82 12.52 8.79 -2.25
C LYS A 82 11.86 10.11 -1.80
N PHE A 83 12.64 11.11 -1.39
CA PHE A 83 12.11 12.31 -0.73
C PHE A 83 12.05 13.58 -1.61
N LYS A 84 12.47 13.52 -2.88
CA LYS A 84 12.34 14.66 -3.82
C LYS A 84 11.33 14.50 -4.95
N HIS A 85 10.56 13.40 -4.97
CA HIS A 85 9.49 13.22 -5.96
C HIS A 85 8.12 13.16 -5.29
N ASP A 86 7.46 14.31 -5.26
CA ASP A 86 6.00 14.39 -5.26
C ASP A 86 5.50 13.65 -6.53
N PRO A 87 4.76 12.53 -6.44
CA PRO A 87 4.50 11.66 -7.58
C PRO A 87 3.26 12.12 -8.34
N MET A 88 3.32 13.30 -8.93
CA MET A 88 2.71 13.52 -10.25
C MET A 88 3.67 13.10 -11.38
N PHE A 89 4.86 12.62 -11.04
CA PHE A 89 5.94 12.32 -11.97
C PHE A 89 6.13 10.81 -12.16
N PHE A 90 5.73 10.36 -13.35
CA PHE A 90 6.39 9.27 -14.05
C PHE A 90 7.89 9.61 -14.11
N SER A 91 8.74 8.73 -13.62
CA SER A 91 10.16 8.71 -14.00
C SER A 91 10.27 7.73 -15.17
N ASP A 92 10.62 8.25 -16.35
CA ASP A 92 10.89 7.50 -17.59
C ASP A 92 12.20 6.66 -17.52
N GLU A 93 12.55 6.18 -16.34
CA GLU A 93 13.60 5.17 -16.18
C GLU A 93 12.91 3.91 -15.69
N GLU A 94 12.67 2.97 -16.61
CA GLU A 94 12.12 1.65 -16.30
C GLU A 94 13.19 0.79 -15.60
N PRO A 95 13.14 0.59 -14.28
CA PRO A 95 13.80 -0.59 -13.74
C PRO A 95 13.09 -1.81 -14.35
N LYS A 96 13.85 -2.72 -14.98
CA LYS A 96 13.35 -4.06 -15.30
C LYS A 96 12.91 -4.69 -13.98
N ASP A 97 11.61 -4.75 -13.80
CA ASP A 97 11.02 -5.19 -12.56
C ASP A 97 10.75 -6.69 -12.66
N ASN A 98 11.72 -7.50 -12.23
CA ASN A 98 11.61 -8.97 -12.30
C ASN A 98 10.42 -9.54 -11.50
N ARG A 99 9.67 -8.70 -10.77
CA ARG A 99 8.42 -9.09 -10.08
C ARG A 99 7.36 -9.65 -11.03
N PHE A 100 7.38 -9.26 -12.31
CA PHE A 100 6.37 -9.68 -13.28
C PHE A 100 6.67 -11.03 -13.96
N GLU A 101 7.90 -11.55 -13.85
CA GLU A 101 8.36 -12.78 -14.52
C GLU A 101 7.59 -14.05 -14.07
N HIS A 102 7.12 -14.06 -12.83
CA HIS A 102 6.44 -15.22 -12.23
C HIS A 102 4.91 -15.16 -12.36
N ILE A 103 4.36 -14.12 -13.01
CA ILE A 103 2.91 -13.91 -13.11
C ILE A 103 2.34 -14.68 -14.29
N GLN A 104 1.69 -15.79 -14.01
CA GLN A 104 1.15 -16.68 -15.04
C GLN A 104 -0.31 -16.33 -15.41
N SER A 105 -1.07 -15.75 -14.47
CA SER A 105 -2.49 -15.45 -14.64
C SER A 105 -2.85 -13.97 -14.44
N ILE A 106 -3.96 -13.53 -15.04
CA ILE A 106 -4.46 -12.17 -14.88
C ILE A 106 -4.96 -11.90 -13.45
N GLU A 107 -5.43 -12.94 -12.75
CA GLU A 107 -5.81 -12.87 -11.34
C GLU A 107 -4.60 -12.57 -10.46
N GLN A 108 -3.44 -13.20 -10.73
CA GLN A 108 -2.19 -12.92 -10.02
C GLN A 108 -1.73 -11.47 -10.26
N LEU A 109 -1.80 -10.99 -11.51
CA LEU A 109 -1.51 -9.61 -11.85
C LEU A 109 -2.42 -8.64 -11.09
N LYS A 110 -3.72 -8.96 -11.02
CA LYS A 110 -4.70 -8.17 -10.28
C LYS A 110 -4.40 -8.15 -8.78
N GLN A 111 -4.00 -9.26 -8.17
CA GLN A 111 -3.62 -9.29 -6.75
C GLN A 111 -2.38 -8.43 -6.49
N MET A 112 -1.34 -8.56 -7.32
CA MET A 112 -0.15 -7.72 -7.20
C MET A 112 -0.47 -6.23 -7.33
N PHE A 113 -1.36 -5.87 -8.25
CA PHE A 113 -1.85 -4.50 -8.36
C PHE A 113 -2.59 -4.05 -7.09
N LEU A 114 -3.51 -4.87 -6.57
CA LEU A 114 -4.25 -4.55 -5.35
C LEU A 114 -3.35 -4.37 -4.13
N ASP A 115 -2.26 -5.14 -4.06
CA ASP A 115 -1.27 -5.04 -3.01
C ASP A 115 -0.42 -3.76 -3.13
N GLU A 116 0.06 -3.41 -4.33
CA GLU A 116 0.76 -2.14 -4.56
C GLU A 116 -0.14 -0.93 -4.28
N MET A 117 -1.43 -1.05 -4.64
CA MET A 117 -2.40 -0.01 -4.36
C MET A 117 -2.67 0.12 -2.87
N PHE A 118 -2.73 -1.00 -2.12
CA PHE A 118 -2.91 -0.98 -0.68
C PHE A 118 -1.75 -0.27 0.02
N ASP A 119 -0.51 -0.57 -0.36
CA ASP A 119 0.67 0.13 0.17
C ASP A 119 0.65 1.63 -0.16
N SER A 120 0.15 1.99 -1.34
CA SER A 120 -0.03 3.38 -1.73
C SER A 120 -1.10 4.08 -0.89
N GLN A 121 -2.19 3.39 -0.54
CA GLN A 121 -3.21 3.93 0.36
C GLN A 121 -2.69 4.13 1.78
N ILE A 122 -1.94 3.18 2.34
CA ILE A 122 -1.31 3.33 3.66
C ILE A 122 -0.44 4.59 3.67
N ARG A 123 0.41 4.77 2.65
CA ARG A 123 1.24 5.97 2.52
C ARG A 123 0.42 7.27 2.45
N TRP A 124 -0.73 7.27 1.77
CA TRP A 124 -1.56 8.47 1.65
C TRP A 124 -2.35 8.78 2.93
N ALA A 125 -2.74 7.74 3.67
CA ALA A 125 -3.42 7.86 4.94
C ALA A 125 -2.48 8.24 6.09
N SER A 126 -1.16 8.21 5.86
CA SER A 126 -0.13 8.42 6.89
C SER A 126 0.95 9.45 6.50
N SER A 127 0.75 10.19 5.41
CA SER A 127 1.63 11.26 5.00
C SER A 127 0.84 12.51 4.65
N SER A 128 1.47 13.66 4.78
CA SER A 128 1.10 14.91 4.11
C SER A 128 2.14 15.31 3.07
N LEU A 129 1.93 16.46 2.42
CA LEU A 129 2.92 17.07 1.51
C LEU A 129 4.18 17.55 2.25
N LEU A 130 4.07 17.86 3.54
CA LEU A 130 5.14 18.48 4.33
C LEU A 130 5.70 17.56 5.43
N GLU A 131 4.91 16.59 5.87
CA GLU A 131 5.19 15.76 7.04
C GLU A 131 4.85 14.30 6.75
N GLN A 132 5.73 13.39 7.16
CA GLN A 132 5.45 11.95 7.10
C GLN A 132 5.41 11.42 8.52
N SER A 133 4.34 10.73 8.88
CA SER A 133 4.30 10.00 10.14
C SER A 133 5.11 8.71 10.01
N HIS A 134 5.85 8.33 11.05
CA HIS A 134 6.53 7.04 11.13
C HIS A 134 5.49 5.94 11.34
N VAL A 135 4.92 5.43 10.24
CA VAL A 135 3.87 4.39 10.28
C VAL A 135 4.41 3.10 10.89
N SER A 136 3.65 2.54 11.83
CA SER A 136 3.91 1.20 12.33
C SER A 136 3.89 0.18 11.17
N PRO A 137 4.94 -0.67 11.01
CA PRO A 137 4.97 -1.71 9.98
C PRO A 137 3.83 -2.73 10.07
N HIS A 138 3.14 -2.81 11.22
CA HIS A 138 2.02 -3.71 11.44
C HIS A 138 0.88 -3.47 10.44
N TYR A 139 0.57 -2.21 10.13
CA TYR A 139 -0.53 -1.84 9.23
C TYR A 139 -0.39 -2.35 7.79
N ARG A 140 0.84 -2.61 7.32
CA ARG A 140 1.04 -3.24 6.00
C ARG A 140 0.64 -4.71 5.97
N HIS A 141 0.72 -5.37 7.12
CA HIS A 141 0.45 -6.80 7.29
C HIS A 141 -0.92 -7.07 7.92
N ASP A 142 -1.65 -6.02 8.31
CA ASP A 142 -3.00 -6.15 8.85
C ASP A 142 -3.94 -6.71 7.77
N ARG A 143 -4.41 -7.93 8.03
CA ARG A 143 -5.32 -8.68 7.16
C ARG A 143 -6.72 -8.06 7.13
N TRP A 144 -7.18 -7.51 8.25
CA TRP A 144 -8.50 -6.93 8.36
C TRP A 144 -8.58 -5.62 7.59
N LEU A 145 -7.62 -4.72 7.81
CA LEU A 145 -7.52 -3.47 7.06
C LEU A 145 -7.40 -3.74 5.55
N ARG A 146 -6.54 -4.68 5.15
CA ARG A 146 -6.39 -5.09 3.75
C ARG A 146 -7.70 -5.64 3.18
N PHE A 147 -8.40 -6.49 3.93
CA PHE A 147 -9.70 -7.04 3.53
C PHE A 147 -10.73 -5.93 3.28
N LEU A 148 -10.90 -5.00 4.23
CA LEU A 148 -11.84 -3.89 4.10
C LEU A 148 -11.55 -3.06 2.86
N VAL A 149 -10.30 -2.62 2.69
CA VAL A 149 -9.92 -1.74 1.60
C VAL A 149 -10.04 -2.43 0.24
N GLN A 150 -9.60 -3.69 0.11
CA GLN A 150 -9.61 -4.38 -1.17
C GLN A 150 -11.00 -4.86 -1.59
N LYS A 151 -11.84 -5.34 -0.63
CA LYS A 151 -13.15 -5.92 -0.93
C LYS A 151 -14.26 -4.89 -1.12
N LEU A 152 -14.19 -3.76 -0.40
CA LEU A 152 -15.22 -2.73 -0.52
C LEU A 152 -15.12 -1.96 -1.86
N PRO A 153 -16.24 -1.48 -2.40
CA PRO A 153 -16.25 -0.62 -3.59
C PRO A 153 -15.55 0.72 -3.36
N ASP A 154 -15.21 1.43 -4.44
CA ASP A 154 -14.45 2.69 -4.42
C ASP A 154 -15.22 3.92 -3.95
N ASN A 155 -16.55 3.82 -3.84
CA ASN A 155 -17.40 4.85 -3.22
C ASN A 155 -17.47 4.75 -1.68
N TYR A 156 -16.72 3.83 -1.07
CA TYR A 156 -16.57 3.72 0.38
C TYR A 156 -15.30 4.43 0.83
N LEU A 157 -15.40 5.15 1.94
CA LEU A 157 -14.25 5.71 2.65
C LEU A 157 -14.03 4.93 3.95
N VAL A 158 -12.78 4.64 4.27
CA VAL A 158 -12.40 3.89 5.47
C VAL A 158 -11.50 4.76 6.32
N MET A 159 -11.83 4.87 7.61
CA MET A 159 -10.95 5.38 8.65
C MET A 159 -10.66 4.22 9.58
N HIS A 160 -9.40 3.79 9.64
CA HIS A 160 -9.01 2.67 10.49
C HIS A 160 -8.48 3.21 11.81
N GLU A 161 -9.20 2.90 12.88
CA GLU A 161 -8.92 3.29 14.27
C GLU A 161 -8.53 4.77 14.44
N PRO A 162 -9.31 5.74 13.90
CA PRO A 162 -8.91 7.13 13.93
C PRO A 162 -8.91 7.67 15.36
N ILE A 163 -7.88 8.45 15.69
CA ILE A 163 -7.80 9.19 16.95
C ILE A 163 -8.19 10.64 16.67
N PHE A 164 -9.27 11.12 17.30
CA PHE A 164 -9.74 12.50 17.16
C PHE A 164 -9.50 13.30 18.44
N PHE A 165 -9.12 14.57 18.30
CA PHE A 165 -8.96 15.46 19.45
C PHE A 165 -10.22 16.32 19.63
N ILE A 166 -10.98 16.04 20.68
CA ILE A 166 -12.09 16.91 21.11
C ILE A 166 -11.53 17.86 22.17
N LYS A 167 -11.34 19.12 21.78
CA LYS A 167 -10.55 20.11 22.55
C LYS A 167 -9.09 19.67 22.71
N GLN A 168 -8.78 19.01 23.83
CA GLN A 168 -7.44 18.50 24.18
C GLN A 168 -7.50 17.04 24.65
N ALA A 169 -8.67 16.39 24.53
CA ALA A 169 -8.86 15.00 24.88
C ALA A 169 -8.81 14.15 23.60
N PRO A 170 -7.85 13.20 23.48
CA PRO A 170 -7.87 12.20 22.42
C PRO A 170 -9.06 11.25 22.64
N VAL A 171 -9.77 10.94 21.57
CA VAL A 171 -10.88 9.99 21.53
C VAL A 171 -10.52 8.91 20.53
N ASP A 172 -10.28 7.72 21.05
CA ASP A 172 -10.01 6.52 20.26
C ASP A 172 -11.30 5.96 19.72
N MET A 173 -11.35 5.73 18.41
CA MET A 173 -12.50 5.17 17.73
C MET A 173 -12.14 3.81 17.13
N GLY A 174 -13.15 2.96 16.92
CA GLY A 174 -13.00 1.76 16.10
C GLY A 174 -12.87 2.09 14.61
N THR A 175 -12.92 1.07 13.75
CA THR A 175 -12.91 1.31 12.30
C THR A 175 -14.22 1.95 11.86
N ILE A 176 -14.14 3.10 11.19
CA ILE A 176 -15.30 3.80 10.64
C ILE A 176 -15.32 3.60 9.13
N ILE A 177 -16.46 3.16 8.60
CA ILE A 177 -16.69 3.01 7.16
C ILE A 177 -17.80 3.96 6.77
N ILE A 178 -17.51 4.88 5.84
CA ILE A 178 -18.46 5.83 5.30
C ILE A 178 -18.90 5.30 3.94
N SER A 179 -20.15 4.88 3.85
CA SER A 179 -20.79 4.51 2.58
C SER A 179 -21.58 5.69 2.01
N PRO A 180 -22.11 5.60 0.78
CA PRO A 180 -22.96 6.65 0.22
C PRO A 180 -24.26 6.89 1.00
N THR A 181 -24.76 5.90 1.73
CA THR A 181 -26.07 5.94 2.40
C THR A 181 -25.97 6.05 3.92
N GLU A 182 -24.94 5.46 4.52
CA GLU A 182 -24.79 5.36 5.98
C GLU A 182 -23.32 5.26 6.42
N ILE A 183 -23.10 5.45 7.72
CA ILE A 183 -21.79 5.33 8.38
C ILE A 183 -21.82 4.13 9.32
N TYR A 184 -20.88 3.20 9.13
CA TYR A 184 -20.70 2.05 10.00
C TYR A 184 -19.53 2.28 10.96
N CYS A 185 -19.74 2.05 12.25
CA CYS A 185 -18.69 2.00 13.26
C CYS A 185 -18.48 0.55 13.69
N ILE A 186 -17.33 -0.02 13.33
CA ILE A 186 -16.97 -1.40 13.58
C ILE A 186 -15.94 -1.45 14.72
N ALA A 187 -16.29 -2.17 15.77
CA ALA A 187 -15.35 -2.59 16.80
C ALA A 187 -15.10 -4.09 16.64
N LEU A 188 -13.84 -4.48 16.47
CA LEU A 188 -13.49 -5.90 16.53
C LEU A 188 -13.51 -6.34 17.98
N ILE A 189 -14.16 -7.47 18.22
CA ILE A 189 -14.18 -8.13 19.51
C ILE A 189 -13.45 -9.45 19.33
N GLU A 190 -12.33 -9.62 20.04
CA GLU A 190 -11.61 -10.89 20.06
C GLU A 190 -12.45 -11.93 20.81
N GLY A 191 -13.18 -12.75 20.06
CA GLY A 191 -13.89 -13.89 20.61
C GLY A 191 -12.98 -15.11 20.67
N LYS A 192 -12.79 -15.69 21.86
CA LYS A 192 -12.47 -17.13 21.95
C LYS A 192 -13.71 -17.88 21.47
N GLU A 193 -13.53 -19.03 20.80
CA GLU A 193 -14.59 -19.82 20.12
C GLU A 193 -15.82 -20.20 20.99
N ALA A 194 -15.84 -19.89 22.29
CA ALA A 194 -16.95 -20.13 23.22
C ALA A 194 -17.54 -18.85 23.88
N SER A 195 -17.16 -17.65 23.45
CA SER A 195 -17.66 -16.39 24.04
C SER A 195 -18.78 -15.80 23.19
N VAL A 196 -20.01 -16.23 23.46
CA VAL A 196 -21.23 -15.60 22.94
C VAL A 196 -21.65 -14.46 23.89
N ASP A 197 -22.01 -13.32 23.29
CA ASP A 197 -22.63 -12.10 23.84
C ASP A 197 -21.72 -10.93 24.30
N PRO A 198 -21.44 -9.97 23.40
CA PRO A 198 -21.31 -8.58 23.83
C PRO A 198 -22.71 -8.06 24.21
N LYS A 199 -22.99 -7.99 25.52
CA LYS A 199 -24.20 -7.32 26.01
C LYS A 199 -24.26 -5.89 25.44
N PRO A 200 -25.41 -5.44 24.91
CA PRO A 200 -25.55 -4.08 24.44
C PRO A 200 -25.25 -3.12 25.59
N ILE A 201 -24.42 -2.11 25.31
CA ILE A 201 -24.13 -1.02 26.25
C ILE A 201 -25.46 -0.32 26.50
N SER A 202 -26.05 -0.60 27.66
CA SER A 202 -27.23 0.07 28.18
C SER A 202 -26.94 1.57 28.28
N SER A 203 -27.62 2.37 27.46
CA SER A 203 -27.69 3.81 27.60
C SER A 203 -28.19 4.18 29.01
N ARG A 204 -27.40 4.97 29.74
CA ARG A 204 -27.86 5.78 30.87
C ARG A 204 -27.88 7.24 30.45
#